data_AF-A0A8H6ZTR9-F1
#
_entry.id   AF-A0A8H6ZTR9-F1
#
_cell.length_a   1.000
_cell.length_b   1.000
_cell.length_c   1.000
_cell.angle_alpha   90.00
_cell.angle_beta   90.00
_cell.angle_gamma   90.00
#
_symmetry.space_group_name_H-M   'P 1'
#
loop_
_entity.id
_entity.type
_entity.pdbx_description
1 polymer ?
#
loop_
_entity_poly.entity_id
_entity_poly.type
_entity_poly.pdbx_seq_one_letter_code
_entity_poly.pdbx_strand_id
1 'polypeptide(L)'
;MLTPHAYTRGEKVLNDDEVRELEAKNDELKRVIALEPLPGWLQKAVSYLRAYKGHAGYLGAIAELVNFERHVKRNPGKPLPATSRPSILSMYIRGGRDPEKHTKLMVDELDQLHNELFSWWFVLQPKSRIPLNFDESLQDCSLLLRISTTSHQDWPDLYRGSTNGVYGVFICLGWWLEADCTLKTMVTVPAPGLGEKPPSRRR
;
A
#
# COMPACT_ATOMS: atom_id res chain seq x y z
N MET A 1 -2.95 5.50 -34.68
CA MET A 1 -3.64 4.33 -34.11
C MET A 1 -2.76 3.81 -32.99
N LEU A 2 -3.17 4.00 -31.73
CA LEU A 2 -2.38 3.61 -30.56
C LEU A 2 -2.79 2.18 -30.17
N THR A 3 -1.83 1.26 -30.19
CA THR A 3 -1.98 -0.10 -29.66
C THR A 3 -1.97 -0.09 -28.13
N PRO A 4 -2.84 -0.84 -27.44
CA PRO A 4 -2.77 -0.98 -26.00
C PRO A 4 -1.53 -1.81 -25.62
N HIS A 5 -0.66 -1.27 -24.76
CA HIS A 5 0.43 -2.05 -24.17
C HIS A 5 -0.18 -3.10 -23.23
N ALA A 6 -0.10 -4.37 -23.64
CA ALA A 6 -0.41 -5.50 -22.79
C ALA A 6 0.62 -5.55 -21.63
N TYR A 7 0.15 -5.28 -20.42
CA TYR A 7 0.92 -5.36 -19.20
C TYR A 7 1.01 -6.83 -18.76
N THR A 8 1.98 -7.58 -19.29
CA THR A 8 2.29 -8.93 -18.79
C THR A 8 3.20 -8.82 -17.56
N ARG A 9 2.58 -8.67 -16.38
CA ARG A 9 3.27 -8.76 -15.08
C ARG A 9 3.35 -10.24 -14.69
N GLY A 10 4.54 -10.83 -14.71
CA GLY A 10 4.78 -12.19 -14.26
C GLY A 10 4.39 -12.36 -12.79
N GLU A 11 3.49 -13.29 -12.50
CA GLU A 11 3.20 -13.72 -11.14
C GLU A 11 4.45 -14.41 -10.57
N LYS A 12 5.16 -13.74 -9.67
CA LYS A 12 6.17 -14.42 -8.87
C LYS A 12 5.43 -15.28 -7.84
N VAL A 13 5.28 -16.57 -8.14
CA VAL A 13 4.81 -17.57 -7.17
C VAL A 13 5.85 -17.62 -6.04
N LEU A 14 5.41 -17.29 -4.82
CA LEU A 14 6.27 -17.36 -3.63
C LEU A 14 6.58 -18.82 -3.34
N ASN A 15 7.84 -19.12 -3.03
CA ASN A 15 8.22 -20.46 -2.61
C ASN A 15 7.90 -20.69 -1.12
N ASP A 16 7.91 -21.96 -0.68
CA ASP A 16 7.53 -22.34 0.68
C ASP A 16 8.42 -21.70 1.77
N ASP A 17 9.70 -21.44 1.46
CA ASP A 17 10.61 -20.75 2.38
C ASP A 17 10.26 -19.26 2.53
N GLU A 18 9.88 -18.60 1.43
CA GLU A 18 9.35 -17.24 1.44
C GLU A 18 8.07 -17.20 2.27
N VAL A 19 7.12 -18.14 2.06
CA VAL A 19 5.88 -18.21 2.87
C VAL A 19 6.18 -18.35 4.36
N ARG A 20 7.10 -19.24 4.75
CA ARG A 20 7.48 -19.45 6.15
C ARG A 20 8.14 -18.22 6.78
N GLU A 21 9.00 -17.52 6.04
CA GLU A 21 9.62 -16.27 6.51
C GLU A 21 8.56 -15.18 6.77
N LEU A 22 7.53 -15.15 5.94
CA LEU A 22 6.44 -14.18 6.04
C LEU A 22 5.50 -14.46 7.21
N GLU A 23 5.20 -15.74 7.46
CA GLU A 23 4.49 -16.18 8.66
C GLU A 23 5.28 -15.82 9.92
N ALA A 24 6.59 -16.07 9.94
CA ALA A 24 7.46 -15.71 11.04
C ALA A 24 7.49 -14.19 11.30
N LYS A 25 7.56 -13.36 10.25
CA LYS A 25 7.46 -11.89 10.37
C LYS A 25 6.09 -11.44 10.90
N ASN A 26 5.01 -12.10 10.48
CA ASN A 26 3.66 -11.79 10.97
C ASN A 26 3.49 -12.19 12.45
N ASP A 27 4.08 -13.31 12.86
CA ASP A 27 4.07 -13.74 14.26
C ASP A 27 4.95 -12.86 15.13
N GLU A 28 6.11 -12.42 14.62
CA GLU A 28 6.93 -11.42 15.28
C GLU A 28 6.17 -10.09 15.40
N LEU A 29 5.47 -9.65 14.36
CA LEU A 29 4.59 -8.48 14.43
C LEU A 29 3.50 -8.65 15.51
N LYS A 30 2.88 -9.83 15.61
CA LYS A 30 1.91 -10.13 16.69
C LYS A 30 2.57 -10.01 18.06
N ARG A 31 3.78 -10.55 18.24
CA ARG A 31 4.55 -10.47 19.50
C ARG A 31 4.94 -9.04 19.83
N VAL A 32 5.53 -8.31 18.88
CA VAL A 32 5.93 -6.90 19.02
C VAL A 32 4.75 -6.05 19.45
N ILE A 33 3.57 -6.19 18.81
CA ILE A 33 2.33 -5.50 19.21
C ILE A 33 1.88 -5.92 20.62
N ALA A 34 2.04 -7.19 20.99
CA ALA A 34 1.62 -7.72 22.29
C ALA A 34 2.55 -7.31 23.46
N LEU A 35 3.81 -6.99 23.20
CA LEU A 35 4.82 -6.71 24.23
C LEU A 35 4.66 -5.35 24.91
N GLU A 36 4.02 -4.36 24.27
CA GLU A 36 3.75 -3.05 24.88
C GLU A 36 2.40 -2.49 24.42
N PRO A 37 1.60 -1.88 25.33
CA PRO A 37 0.32 -1.32 24.97
C PRO A 37 0.48 -0.20 23.93
N LEU A 38 -0.01 -0.43 22.72
CA LEU A 38 -0.07 0.60 21.68
C LEU A 38 -1.08 1.69 22.08
N PRO A 39 -0.83 2.97 21.75
CA PRO A 39 -1.85 4.00 21.86
C PRO A 39 -3.11 3.60 21.08
N GLY A 40 -4.30 3.87 21.62
CA GLY A 40 -5.55 3.39 21.02
C GLY A 40 -5.78 3.79 19.56
N TRP A 41 -5.24 4.93 19.12
CA TRP A 41 -5.30 5.32 17.70
C TRP A 41 -4.46 4.39 16.81
N LEU A 42 -3.25 4.01 17.27
CA LEU A 42 -2.33 3.14 16.54
C LEU A 42 -2.86 1.71 16.51
N GLN A 43 -3.50 1.26 17.59
CA GLN A 43 -4.19 -0.03 17.61
C GLN A 43 -5.28 -0.10 16.53
N LYS A 44 -6.16 0.90 16.46
CA LYS A 44 -7.19 0.98 15.41
C LYS A 44 -6.58 1.06 14.00
N ALA A 45 -5.54 1.86 13.84
CA ALA A 45 -4.82 2.00 12.57
C ALA A 45 -4.22 0.66 12.11
N VAL A 46 -3.52 -0.05 12.99
CA VAL A 46 -2.91 -1.36 12.69
C VAL A 46 -3.98 -2.41 12.38
N SER A 47 -5.07 -2.46 13.16
CA SER A 47 -6.20 -3.36 12.88
C SER A 47 -6.78 -3.13 11.49
N TYR A 48 -6.94 -1.86 11.09
CA TYR A 48 -7.40 -1.51 9.75
C TYR A 48 -6.40 -1.92 8.66
N LEU A 49 -5.12 -1.58 8.81
CA LEU A 49 -4.09 -1.91 7.81
C LEU A 49 -3.88 -3.42 7.66
N ARG A 50 -4.03 -4.22 8.72
CA ARG A 50 -3.90 -5.69 8.65
C ARG A 50 -5.07 -6.37 7.95
N ALA A 51 -6.18 -5.68 7.70
CA ALA A 51 -7.31 -6.23 6.97
C ALA A 51 -6.95 -6.55 5.51
N TYR A 52 -5.98 -5.84 4.93
CA TYR A 52 -5.48 -6.04 3.55
C TYR A 52 -4.54 -7.26 3.43
N LYS A 53 -5.09 -8.45 3.73
CA LYS A 53 -4.35 -9.73 3.69
C LYS A 53 -3.84 -10.02 2.28
N GLY A 54 -2.59 -10.47 2.16
CA GLY A 54 -2.08 -11.08 0.92
C GLY A 54 -0.70 -10.64 0.48
N HIS A 55 -0.15 -9.54 1.01
CA HIS A 55 1.18 -9.08 0.63
C HIS A 55 2.10 -8.96 1.82
N ALA A 56 3.03 -9.89 1.95
CA ALA A 56 3.76 -10.01 3.19
C ALA A 56 4.88 -8.97 3.36
N GLY A 57 5.36 -8.39 2.25
CA GLY A 57 6.14 -7.14 2.30
C GLY A 57 5.36 -5.97 2.90
N TYR A 58 4.04 -5.92 2.70
CA TYR A 58 3.18 -4.88 3.29
C TYR A 58 2.98 -5.10 4.80
N LEU A 59 2.77 -6.35 5.23
CA LEU A 59 2.73 -6.68 6.66
C LEU A 59 4.06 -6.38 7.37
N GLY A 60 5.20 -6.66 6.72
CA GLY A 60 6.51 -6.27 7.21
C GLY A 60 6.66 -4.76 7.34
N ALA A 61 6.20 -3.99 6.36
CA ALA A 61 6.22 -2.53 6.43
C ALA A 61 5.33 -1.98 7.55
N ILE A 62 4.19 -2.62 7.87
CA ILE A 62 3.36 -2.26 9.04
C ILE A 62 4.13 -2.48 10.35
N ALA A 63 4.98 -3.50 10.44
CA ALA A 63 5.85 -3.72 11.60
C ALA A 63 6.80 -2.54 11.80
N GLU A 64 7.44 -2.12 10.72
CA GLU A 64 8.32 -0.96 10.73
C GLU A 64 7.58 0.33 11.08
N LEU A 65 6.33 0.49 10.64
CA LEU A 65 5.48 1.62 11.06
C LEU A 65 5.23 1.62 12.57
N VAL A 66 4.90 0.46 13.16
CA VAL A 66 4.69 0.34 14.62
C VAL A 66 5.97 0.67 15.37
N ASN A 67 7.11 0.14 14.92
CA ASN A 67 8.41 0.45 15.49
C ASN A 67 8.72 1.94 15.38
N PHE A 68 8.52 2.55 14.22
CA PHE A 68 8.71 3.98 14.00
C PHE A 68 7.86 4.83 14.97
N GLU A 69 6.57 4.54 15.10
CA GLU A 69 5.66 5.30 15.97
C GLU A 69 6.04 5.24 17.46
N ARG A 70 6.64 4.12 17.91
CA ARG A 70 7.19 4.00 19.28
C ARG A 70 8.35 4.96 19.51
N HIS A 71 9.25 5.06 18.54
CA HIS A 71 10.46 5.88 18.67
C HIS A 71 10.18 7.38 18.53
N VAL A 72 9.18 7.76 17.73
CA VAL A 72 8.85 9.17 17.42
C VAL A 72 8.09 9.88 18.57
N LYS A 73 7.75 9.18 19.66
CA LYS A 73 7.12 9.72 20.88
C LYS A 73 5.94 10.65 20.60
N ARG A 74 5.03 10.24 19.70
CA ARG A 74 3.85 11.01 19.28
C ARG A 74 4.19 12.48 18.96
N ASN A 75 5.02 12.68 17.94
CA ASN A 75 5.24 13.98 17.33
C ASN A 75 4.27 14.17 16.15
N PRO A 76 3.07 14.78 16.34
CA PRO A 76 2.12 14.93 15.26
C PRO A 76 2.62 15.86 14.15
N GLY A 77 3.69 16.63 14.38
CA GLY A 77 4.28 17.57 13.43
C GLY A 77 3.25 18.43 12.71
N LYS A 78 3.64 18.98 11.57
CA LYS A 78 2.66 19.39 10.55
C LYS A 78 2.21 18.14 9.78
N PRO A 79 1.01 18.10 9.19
CA PRO A 79 0.66 17.04 8.24
C PRO A 79 1.68 16.93 7.11
N LEU A 80 1.93 15.71 6.61
CA LEU A 80 2.69 15.52 5.39
C LEU A 80 2.18 16.46 4.27
N PRO A 81 3.07 16.94 3.39
CA PRO A 81 2.68 17.72 2.21
C PRO A 81 1.47 17.11 1.51
N ALA A 82 0.46 17.94 1.23
CA ALA A 82 -0.73 17.52 0.49
C ALA A 82 -0.53 17.62 -1.03
N THR A 83 0.58 18.21 -1.49
CA THR A 83 0.94 18.31 -2.90
C THR A 83 1.00 16.90 -3.51
N SER A 84 0.28 16.72 -4.62
CA SER A 84 0.13 15.44 -5.32
C SER A 84 -0.47 14.30 -4.51
N ARG A 85 -0.99 14.56 -3.29
CA ARG A 85 -1.59 13.52 -2.45
C ARG A 85 -2.81 12.93 -3.15
N PRO A 86 -2.99 11.60 -3.13
CA PRO A 86 -4.12 10.96 -3.77
C PRO A 86 -5.47 11.57 -3.38
N SER A 87 -6.32 11.75 -4.38
CA SER A 87 -7.63 12.37 -4.25
C SER A 87 -8.52 11.59 -3.28
N ILE A 88 -8.55 10.26 -3.42
CA ILE A 88 -9.27 9.34 -2.54
C ILE A 88 -8.79 9.41 -1.08
N LEU A 89 -7.49 9.56 -0.85
CA LEU A 89 -6.96 9.77 0.49
C LEU A 89 -7.40 11.11 1.08
N SER A 90 -7.41 12.16 0.25
CA SER A 90 -7.89 13.48 0.68
C SER A 90 -9.38 13.43 1.07
N MET A 91 -10.20 12.68 0.34
CA MET A 91 -11.61 12.46 0.67
C MET A 91 -11.77 11.69 1.98
N TYR A 92 -11.03 10.60 2.16
CA TYR A 92 -11.03 9.81 3.40
C TYR A 92 -10.63 10.65 4.62
N ILE A 93 -9.60 11.49 4.50
CA ILE A 93 -9.17 12.39 5.57
C ILE A 93 -10.27 13.40 5.92
N ARG A 94 -10.93 13.99 4.91
CA ARG A 94 -12.07 14.91 5.10
C ARG A 94 -13.28 14.22 5.73
N GLY A 95 -13.49 12.94 5.42
CA GLY A 95 -14.52 12.08 6.02
C GLY A 95 -14.23 11.63 7.44
N GLY A 96 -13.21 12.17 8.10
CA GLY A 96 -12.85 11.82 9.47
C GLY A 96 -12.01 10.56 9.61
N ARG A 97 -11.47 10.03 8.51
CA ARG A 97 -10.71 8.76 8.48
C ARG A 97 -11.54 7.59 9.02
N ASP A 98 -12.81 7.56 8.63
CA ASP A 98 -13.75 6.52 9.02
C ASP A 98 -13.61 5.32 8.06
N PRO A 99 -13.12 4.16 8.52
CA PRO A 99 -12.95 2.96 7.70
C PRO A 99 -14.22 2.53 6.97
N GLU A 100 -15.39 2.75 7.57
CA GLU A 100 -16.68 2.33 7.02
C GLU A 100 -17.15 3.23 5.87
N LYS A 101 -16.58 4.44 5.78
CA LYS A 101 -16.90 5.42 4.73
C LYS A 101 -15.94 5.34 3.54
N HIS A 102 -14.94 4.46 3.58
CA HIS A 102 -14.08 4.23 2.45
C HIS A 102 -14.89 3.54 1.33
N THR A 103 -14.94 4.18 0.16
CA THR A 103 -15.53 3.59 -1.04
C THR A 103 -14.50 2.65 -1.66
N LYS A 104 -14.89 1.39 -1.92
CA LYS A 104 -14.02 0.43 -2.61
C LYS A 104 -13.62 0.98 -3.97
N LEU A 105 -12.33 0.92 -4.27
CA LEU A 105 -11.78 1.35 -5.55
C LEU A 105 -12.34 0.50 -6.69
N MET A 106 -12.73 1.19 -7.76
CA MET A 106 -12.97 0.60 -9.07
C MET A 106 -11.64 0.37 -9.80
N VAL A 107 -11.69 -0.45 -10.85
CA VAL A 107 -10.50 -0.88 -11.60
C VAL A 107 -9.81 0.29 -12.31
N ASP A 108 -10.59 1.19 -12.89
CA ASP A 108 -10.13 2.41 -13.56
C ASP A 108 -9.55 3.44 -12.57
N GLU A 109 -10.01 3.42 -11.32
CA GLU A 109 -9.46 4.24 -10.24
C GLU A 109 -8.10 3.71 -9.74
N LEU A 110 -7.75 2.46 -10.07
CA LEU A 110 -6.49 1.85 -9.65
C LEU A 110 -5.27 2.48 -10.32
N ASP A 111 -5.34 2.68 -11.63
CA ASP A 111 -4.26 3.33 -12.40
C ASP A 111 -4.10 4.79 -11.97
N GLN A 112 -5.20 5.46 -11.66
CA GLN A 112 -5.16 6.82 -11.12
C GLN A 112 -4.49 6.83 -9.74
N LEU A 113 -4.93 5.96 -8.82
CA LEU A 113 -4.33 5.87 -7.48
C LEU A 113 -2.85 5.53 -7.57
N HIS A 114 -2.47 4.62 -8.47
CA HIS A 114 -1.08 4.27 -8.73
C HIS A 114 -0.25 5.51 -9.04
N ASN A 115 -0.64 6.25 -10.08
CA ASN A 115 0.07 7.45 -10.53
C ASN A 115 0.12 8.51 -9.43
N GLU A 116 -1.01 8.81 -8.79
CA GLU A 116 -1.08 9.80 -7.71
C GLU A 116 -0.22 9.40 -6.51
N LEU A 117 -0.23 8.13 -6.12
CA LEU A 117 0.55 7.63 -4.99
C LEU A 117 2.05 7.72 -5.25
N PHE A 118 2.50 7.37 -6.46
CA PHE A 118 3.90 7.50 -6.85
C PHE A 118 4.33 8.97 -6.87
N SER A 119 3.57 9.84 -7.53
CA SER A 119 3.86 11.28 -7.53
C SER A 119 3.93 11.85 -6.11
N TRP A 120 2.99 11.47 -5.23
CA TRP A 120 3.04 11.88 -3.84
C TRP A 120 4.26 11.34 -3.10
N TRP A 121 4.58 10.06 -3.29
CA TRP A 121 5.72 9.43 -2.63
C TRP A 121 7.04 10.12 -3.00
N PHE A 122 7.22 10.54 -4.26
CA PHE A 122 8.40 11.30 -4.69
C PHE A 122 8.46 12.70 -4.07
N VAL A 123 7.33 13.41 -3.97
CA VAL A 123 7.26 14.70 -3.26
C VAL A 123 7.69 14.56 -1.79
N LEU A 124 7.42 13.41 -1.17
CA LEU A 124 7.79 13.15 0.22
C LEU A 124 9.26 12.76 0.40
N GLN A 125 9.99 12.41 -0.67
CA GLN A 125 11.38 11.99 -0.54
C GLN A 125 12.31 13.17 -0.24
N PRO A 126 13.27 13.00 0.69
CA PRO A 126 14.39 13.93 0.78
C PRO A 126 15.08 14.03 -0.58
N LYS A 127 15.43 15.26 -1.00
CA LYS A 127 16.10 15.49 -2.29
C LYS A 127 17.40 14.69 -2.44
N SER A 128 18.09 14.41 -1.34
CA SER A 128 19.29 13.57 -1.32
C SER A 128 19.06 12.13 -1.78
N ARG A 129 17.81 11.62 -1.70
CA ARG A 129 17.46 10.28 -2.18
C ARG A 129 17.20 10.21 -3.67
N ILE A 130 16.96 11.35 -4.32
CA ILE A 130 16.57 11.42 -5.72
C ILE A 130 17.84 11.57 -6.56
N PRO A 131 18.21 10.58 -7.41
CA PRO A 131 19.34 10.72 -8.32
C PRO A 131 19.19 11.95 -9.24
N LEU A 132 20.31 12.54 -9.65
CA LEU A 132 20.32 13.70 -10.55
C LEU A 132 19.58 13.47 -11.88
N ASN A 133 19.64 12.24 -12.40
CA ASN A 133 18.97 11.83 -13.65
C ASN A 133 17.76 10.94 -13.37
N PHE A 134 17.08 11.16 -12.24
CA PHE A 134 15.90 10.37 -11.88
C PHE A 134 14.75 10.66 -12.84
N ASP A 135 14.23 9.61 -13.47
CA ASP A 135 13.04 9.70 -14.32
C ASP A 135 11.81 9.27 -13.52
N GLU A 136 11.03 10.25 -13.07
CA GLU A 136 9.78 10.02 -12.33
C GLU A 136 8.75 9.22 -13.14
N SER A 137 8.83 9.25 -14.48
CA SER A 137 7.89 8.52 -15.34
C SER A 137 8.06 7.00 -15.27
N LEU A 138 9.23 6.53 -14.83
CA LEU A 138 9.48 5.09 -14.61
C LEU A 138 8.70 4.54 -13.42
N GLN A 139 8.28 5.41 -12.48
CA GLN A 139 7.54 5.02 -11.28
C GLN A 139 8.20 3.84 -10.54
N ASP A 140 9.53 3.85 -10.47
CA ASP A 140 10.31 2.79 -9.83
C ASP A 140 11.02 3.32 -8.58
N CYS A 141 10.44 3.00 -7.42
CA CYS A 141 10.99 3.36 -6.12
C CYS A 141 12.33 2.68 -5.81
N SER A 142 12.71 1.60 -6.52
CA SER A 142 13.98 0.89 -6.30
C SER A 142 15.19 1.72 -6.75
N LEU A 143 14.97 2.69 -7.63
CA LEU A 143 15.97 3.63 -8.13
C LEU A 143 16.29 4.75 -7.14
N LEU A 144 15.49 4.91 -6.08
CA LEU A 144 15.77 5.87 -5.01
C LEU A 144 16.97 5.41 -4.17
N LEU A 145 17.91 6.32 -3.94
CA LEU A 145 19.09 6.03 -3.14
C LEU A 145 18.68 5.64 -1.71
N ARG A 146 19.29 4.57 -1.19
CA ARG A 146 19.15 4.19 0.22
C ARG A 146 20.19 4.94 1.03
N ILE A 147 19.71 5.82 1.90
CA ILE A 147 20.56 6.60 2.80
C ILE A 147 20.36 6.06 4.19
N SER A 148 21.44 5.58 4.81
CA SER A 148 21.42 5.25 6.24
C SER A 148 21.42 6.56 7.02
N THR A 149 20.36 6.80 7.78
CA THR A 149 20.21 8.03 8.55
C THR A 149 20.31 7.69 10.02
N THR A 150 21.28 8.30 10.69
CA THR A 150 21.46 8.19 12.15
C THR A 150 20.73 9.30 12.89
N SER A 151 20.17 10.29 12.18
CA SER A 151 19.46 11.43 12.75
C SER A 151 18.08 11.62 12.13
N HIS A 152 17.13 12.03 12.97
CA HIS A 152 15.78 12.41 12.56
C HIS A 152 15.76 13.63 11.61
N GLN A 153 16.82 14.43 11.62
CA GLN A 153 16.98 15.61 10.77
C GLN A 153 17.20 15.25 9.28
N ASP A 154 17.59 14.01 9.00
CA ASP A 154 17.84 13.54 7.63
C ASP A 154 16.51 13.27 6.87
N TRP A 155 15.39 13.18 7.60
CA TRP A 155 14.05 12.94 7.06
C TRP A 155 13.02 13.93 7.62
N PRO A 156 13.23 15.25 7.49
CA PRO A 156 12.43 16.24 8.21
C PRO A 156 10.94 16.21 7.82
N ASP A 157 10.63 15.80 6.58
CA ASP A 157 9.26 15.69 6.11
C ASP A 157 8.57 14.39 6.51
N LEU A 158 9.30 13.27 6.52
CA LEU A 158 8.75 11.95 6.82
C LEU A 158 8.87 11.54 8.29
N TYR A 159 9.76 12.17 9.06
CA TYR A 159 9.91 11.95 10.50
C TYR A 159 8.80 12.64 11.29
N ARG A 160 7.57 12.19 11.06
CA ARG A 160 6.34 12.67 11.69
C ARG A 160 5.52 11.47 12.10
N GLY A 161 5.14 11.41 13.37
CA GLY A 161 4.34 10.32 13.91
C GLY A 161 2.85 10.63 13.79
N SER A 162 2.05 9.69 14.26
CA SER A 162 0.59 9.79 14.31
C SER A 162 -0.09 9.87 12.94
N THR A 163 -1.36 10.26 12.93
CA THR A 163 -2.23 10.32 11.75
C THR A 163 -1.84 11.38 10.72
N ASN A 164 -0.79 12.15 11.02
CA ASN A 164 -0.22 13.21 10.18
C ASN A 164 1.03 12.75 9.43
N GLY A 165 1.59 11.59 9.78
CA GLY A 165 2.78 11.01 9.18
C GLY A 165 2.48 10.05 8.02
N VAL A 166 3.36 9.07 7.85
CA VAL A 166 3.33 8.09 6.75
C VAL A 166 2.10 7.18 6.75
N TYR A 167 1.27 7.18 7.80
CA TYR A 167 0.05 6.38 7.88
C TYR A 167 -0.84 6.48 6.62
N GLY A 168 -0.98 7.68 6.04
CA GLY A 168 -1.76 7.86 4.80
C GLY A 168 -1.19 7.09 3.60
N VAL A 169 0.13 6.96 3.51
CA VAL A 169 0.80 6.16 2.46
C VAL A 169 0.44 4.69 2.62
N PHE A 170 0.48 4.18 3.86
CA PHE A 170 0.11 2.78 4.16
C PHE A 170 -1.36 2.48 3.85
N ILE A 171 -2.25 3.45 4.05
CA ILE A 171 -3.65 3.31 3.66
C ILE A 171 -3.78 3.18 2.14
N CYS A 172 -3.17 4.08 1.37
CA CYS A 172 -3.21 4.01 -0.09
C CYS A 172 -2.64 2.69 -0.63
N LEU A 173 -1.53 2.22 -0.06
CA LEU A 173 -0.97 0.91 -0.40
C LEU A 173 -1.93 -0.23 -0.08
N GLY A 174 -2.62 -0.18 1.05
CA GLY A 174 -3.64 -1.17 1.41
C GLY A 174 -4.79 -1.22 0.41
N TRP A 175 -5.33 -0.06 0.03
CA TRP A 175 -6.39 0.04 -0.98
C TRP A 175 -5.95 -0.45 -2.35
N TRP A 176 -4.72 -0.11 -2.76
CA TRP A 176 -4.16 -0.62 -4.01
C TRP A 176 -4.07 -2.16 -3.98
N LEU A 177 -3.56 -2.75 -2.88
CA LEU A 177 -3.47 -4.20 -2.74
C LEU A 177 -4.84 -4.89 -2.74
N GLU A 178 -5.85 -4.31 -2.07
CA GLU A 178 -7.22 -4.85 -2.07
C GLU A 178 -7.81 -4.93 -3.49
N ALA A 179 -7.66 -3.84 -4.25
CA ALA A 179 -8.15 -3.75 -5.62
C ALA A 179 -7.38 -4.67 -6.58
N ASP A 180 -6.05 -4.76 -6.46
CA ASP A 180 -5.21 -5.68 -7.26
C ASP A 180 -5.58 -7.16 -7.00
N CYS A 181 -5.82 -7.54 -5.75
CA CYS A 181 -6.30 -8.88 -5.40
C CYS A 181 -7.69 -9.17 -5.99
N THR A 182 -8.61 -8.21 -5.90
CA THR A 182 -9.98 -8.35 -6.45
C THR A 182 -9.95 -8.56 -7.96
N LEU A 183 -9.09 -7.81 -8.67
CA LEU A 183 -8.88 -7.97 -10.11
C LEU A 183 -8.42 -9.37 -10.49
N LYS A 184 -7.40 -9.89 -9.81
CA LYS A 184 -6.89 -11.25 -10.08
C LYS A 184 -8.00 -12.28 -9.91
N THR A 185 -8.80 -12.19 -8.84
CA THR A 185 -9.92 -13.13 -8.64
C THR A 185 -10.99 -13.03 -9.72
N MET A 186 -11.29 -11.84 -10.24
CA MET A 186 -12.29 -11.67 -11.32
C MET A 186 -11.80 -12.21 -12.66
N VAL A 187 -10.50 -12.10 -12.96
CA VAL A 187 -9.90 -12.65 -14.19
C VAL A 187 -9.79 -14.18 -14.15
N THR A 188 -9.75 -14.78 -12.94
CA THR A 188 -9.57 -16.24 -12.78
C THR A 188 -10.89 -17.02 -12.78
N VAL A 189 -12.05 -16.35 -12.66
CA VAL A 189 -13.35 -17.02 -12.76
C VAL A 189 -13.73 -17.13 -14.24
N PRO A 190 -13.75 -18.34 -14.84
CA PRO A 190 -14.28 -18.49 -16.19
C PRO A 190 -15.76 -18.08 -16.16
N ALA A 191 -16.17 -17.26 -17.12
CA ALA A 191 -17.56 -16.88 -17.30
C ALA A 191 -18.45 -18.14 -17.24
N PRO A 192 -19.56 -18.14 -16.49
CA PRO A 192 -20.47 -19.27 -16.46
C PRO A 192 -20.89 -19.58 -17.90
N GLY A 193 -20.54 -20.79 -18.34
CA GLY A 193 -20.66 -21.23 -19.72
C GLY A 193 -22.04 -20.92 -20.29
N LEU A 194 -22.06 -20.24 -21.44
CA LEU A 194 -23.22 -20.20 -22.32
C LEU A 194 -23.67 -21.65 -22.57
N GLY A 195 -24.91 -21.92 -22.17
CA GLY A 195 -25.48 -23.26 -22.08
C GLY A 195 -25.24 -24.12 -23.33
N GLU A 196 -24.82 -25.35 -23.09
CA GLU A 196 -24.87 -26.42 -24.08
C GLU A 196 -26.30 -26.53 -24.63
N LYS A 197 -26.45 -26.28 -25.94
CA LYS A 197 -27.69 -26.63 -26.64
C LYS A 197 -27.84 -28.15 -26.60
N PRO A 198 -29.01 -28.68 -26.20
CA PRO A 198 -29.24 -30.12 -26.24
C PRO A 198 -29.21 -30.62 -27.70
N PRO A 199 -28.73 -31.85 -27.94
CA PRO A 199 -28.56 -32.38 -29.29
C PRO A 199 -29.92 -32.60 -29.97
N SER A 200 -30.05 -32.11 -31.20
CA SER A 200 -31.23 -32.30 -32.03
C SER A 200 -31.43 -33.79 -32.32
N ARG A 201 -32.56 -34.36 -31.90
CA ARG A 201 -33.04 -35.65 -32.40
C ARG A 201 -33.32 -35.54 -33.91
N ARG A 202 -32.47 -36.16 -34.74
CA ARG A 202 -32.84 -36.49 -36.12
C ARG A 202 -33.90 -37.60 -36.07
N ARG A 203 -35.03 -37.37 -36.73
CA ARG A 203 -35.95 -38.42 -37.17
C ARG A 203 -35.53 -38.89 -38.54
#